data_AF-A0A0C2QWZ6-F1
#
_entry.id   AF-A0A0C2QWZ6-F1
#
_cell.length_a   1.000
_cell.length_b   1.000
_cell.length_c   1.000
_cell.angle_alpha   90.00
_cell.angle_beta   90.00
_cell.angle_gamma   90.00
#
_symmetry.space_group_name_H-M   'P 1'
#
loop_
_entity.id
_entity.type
_entity.pdbx_description
1 polymer ?
#
loop_
_entity_poly.entity_id
_entity_poly.type
_entity_poly.pdbx_seq_one_letter_code
_entity_poly.pdbx_strand_id
1 'polypeptide(L)' 'MHQWLILNLFLYFPEDKSEYIPAAITFVIFMVVTVLTFRLILRVSKKQEEKTKELEEEINRGRQQQIKS' A
#
# COMPACT_ATOMS: atom_id res chain seq x y z
N MET A 1 3.52 -19.54 29.87
CA MET A 1 3.43 -20.79 29.08
C MET A 1 2.47 -20.62 27.88
N HIS A 2 2.58 -19.57 27.08
CA HIS A 2 1.75 -19.37 25.87
C HIS A 2 2.54 -18.94 24.62
N GLN A 3 3.86 -18.78 24.71
CA GLN A 3 4.70 -18.36 23.59
C GLN A 3 5.07 -19.51 22.62
N TRP A 4 4.97 -20.78 23.05
CA TRP A 4 5.33 -21.96 22.24
C TRP A 4 4.35 -22.24 21.10
N LEU A 5 3.06 -21.91 21.28
CA LEU A 5 2.01 -22.20 20.29
C LEU A 5 2.17 -21.36 19.02
N ILE A 6 2.69 -20.13 19.14
CA ILE A 6 2.87 -19.20 18.02
C ILE A 6 3.97 -19.67 17.05
N LEU A 7 5.02 -20.31 17.56
CA LEU A 7 6.15 -20.78 16.74
C LEU A 7 5.85 -22.09 15.99
N ASN A 8 4.87 -22.87 16.47
CA ASN A 8 4.57 -24.22 15.94
C ASN A 8 3.37 -24.24 14.97
N LEU A 9 2.71 -23.10 14.75
CA LEU A 9 1.49 -23.03 13.92
C LEU A 9 1.73 -23.20 12.42
N PHE A 10 2.97 -23.07 11.91
CA PHE A 10 3.20 -23.05 10.44
C PHE A 10 4.53 -23.62 9.94
N LEU A 11 5.38 -24.22 10.80
CA LEU A 11 6.62 -24.83 10.34
C LEU A 11 6.46 -26.32 9.98
N TYR A 12 5.35 -26.70 9.34
CA TYR A 12 5.23 -27.99 8.66
C TYR A 12 5.77 -27.84 7.25
N PHE A 13 6.89 -28.48 6.97
CA PHE A 13 7.43 -28.55 5.62
C PHE A 13 7.03 -29.89 5.01
N PRO A 14 6.08 -29.93 4.06
CA PRO A 14 5.78 -31.17 3.36
C PRO A 14 7.04 -31.72 2.67
N GLU A 15 7.20 -33.04 2.77
CA GLU A 15 8.27 -33.76 2.09
C GLU A 15 8.08 -33.69 0.57
N ASP A 16 6.82 -33.75 0.10
CA ASP A 16 6.46 -33.54 -1.31
C ASP A 16 6.26 -32.04 -1.60
N LYS A 17 7.00 -31.52 -2.58
CA LYS A 17 6.93 -30.11 -2.98
C LYS A 17 5.58 -29.72 -3.60
N SER A 18 4.82 -30.68 -4.09
CA SER A 18 3.50 -30.46 -4.70
C SER A 18 2.48 -29.92 -3.70
N GLU A 19 2.65 -30.22 -2.41
CA GLU A 19 1.77 -29.73 -1.35
C GLU A 19 1.92 -28.21 -1.11
N TYR A 20 2.98 -27.56 -1.61
CA TYR A 20 3.13 -26.10 -1.57
C TYR A 20 2.39 -25.37 -2.70
N ILE A 21 1.94 -26.08 -3.75
CA ILE A 21 1.29 -25.45 -4.92
C ILE A 21 0.07 -24.60 -4.50
N PRO A 22 -0.83 -25.06 -3.61
CA PRO A 22 -1.95 -24.24 -3.15
C PRO A 22 -1.51 -22.95 -2.44
N ALA A 23 -0.44 -23.02 -1.63
CA ALA A 23 0.12 -21.86 -0.94
C ALA A 23 0.73 -20.87 -1.93
N ALA A 24 1.46 -21.35 -2.94
CA ALA A 24 2.03 -20.53 -3.99
C ALA A 24 0.96 -19.80 -4.81
N ILE A 25 -0.12 -20.49 -5.19
CA ILE A 25 -1.25 -19.88 -5.91
C ILE A 25 -1.89 -18.78 -5.07
N THR A 26 -2.17 -19.06 -3.79
CA THR A 26 -2.76 -18.07 -2.87
C THR A 26 -1.85 -16.85 -2.71
N PHE A 27 -0.54 -17.07 -2.56
CA PHE A 27 0.44 -16.00 -2.46
C PHE A 27 0.49 -15.15 -3.73
N VAL A 28 0.47 -15.77 -4.91
CA VAL A 28 0.47 -15.05 -6.20
C VAL A 28 -0.80 -14.20 -6.34
N ILE A 29 -1.98 -14.75 -6.04
CA ILE A 29 -3.24 -14.00 -6.09
C ILE A 29 -3.18 -12.80 -5.13
N PHE A 30 -2.74 -13.02 -3.89
CA PHE A 30 -2.59 -11.96 -2.91
C PHE A 30 -1.59 -10.89 -3.35
N MET A 31 -0.45 -11.29 -3.92
CA MET A 31 0.56 -10.38 -4.44
C MET A 31 -0.02 -9.51 -5.57
N VAL A 32 -0.75 -10.12 -6.52
CA VAL A 32 -1.40 -9.38 -7.62
C VAL A 32 -2.37 -8.34 -7.06
N VAL A 33 -3.24 -8.73 -6.13
CA VAL A 33 -4.20 -7.80 -5.48
C VAL A 33 -3.47 -6.68 -4.74
N THR A 34 -2.38 -6.99 -4.04
CA THR A 34 -1.57 -6.02 -3.31
C THR A 34 -0.95 -5.00 -4.25
N VAL A 35 -0.35 -5.45 -5.35
CA VAL A 35 0.25 -4.56 -6.36
C VAL A 35 -0.81 -3.67 -7.01
N LEU A 36 -1.97 -4.21 -7.34
CA LEU A 36 -3.08 -3.43 -7.90
C LEU A 36 -3.59 -2.38 -6.92
N THR A 37 -3.81 -2.77 -5.67
CA THR A 37 -4.23 -1.85 -4.60
C THR A 37 -3.22 -0.72 -4.40
N PHE A 38 -1.93 -1.06 -4.32
CA PHE A 38 -0.87 -0.07 -4.14
C PHE A 38 -0.82 0.91 -5.32
N ARG A 39 -0.97 0.42 -6.56
CA ARG A 39 -1.07 1.28 -7.74
C ARG A 39 -2.27 2.21 -7.72
N LEU A 40 -3.43 1.73 -7.25
CA LEU A 40 -4.63 2.56 -7.11
C LEU A 40 -4.42 3.67 -6.08
N ILE A 41 -3.84 3.34 -4.92
CA ILE A 41 -3.52 4.33 -3.88
C ILE A 41 -2.58 5.41 -4.44
N LEU A 42 -1.47 5.02 -5.07
CA LEU A 42 -0.53 5.98 -5.65
C LEU A 42 -1.18 6.92 -6.67
N ARG A 43 -2.07 6.39 -7.52
CA ARG A 43 -2.79 7.20 -8.51
C ARG A 43 -3.69 8.23 -7.83
N VAL A 44 -4.41 7.81 -6.80
CA VAL A 44 -5.29 8.70 -6.03
C VAL A 44 -4.48 9.75 -5.28
N SER A 45 -3.38 9.36 -4.64
CA SER A 45 -2.49 10.28 -3.92
C SER A 45 -1.93 11.37 -4.84
N LYS A 46 -1.47 11.03 -6.05
CA LYS A 46 -0.98 12.02 -7.02
C LYS A 46 -2.04 13.06 -7.39
N LYS A 47 -3.28 12.59 -7.65
CA LYS A 47 -4.40 13.49 -7.97
C LYS A 47 -4.74 14.42 -6.80
N GLN A 48 -4.60 13.96 -5.56
CA GLN A 48 -4.81 14.80 -4.38
C GLN A 48 -3.67 15.81 -4.22
N GLU A 49 -2.42 15.39 -4.43
CA GLU A 49 -1.24 16.25 -4.36
C GLU A 49 -1.33 17.43 -5.34
N GLU A 50 -1.70 17.17 -6.60
CA GLU A 50 -1.87 18.21 -7.63
C GLU A 50 -2.92 19.25 -7.21
N LYS A 51 -4.08 18.81 -6.72
CA LYS A 51 -5.14 19.71 -6.24
C LYS A 51 -4.71 20.56 -5.04
N THR A 52 -3.97 19.96 -4.10
CA THR A 52 -3.45 20.70 -2.94
C THR A 52 -2.44 21.76 -3.37
N LYS A 53 -1.55 21.44 -4.31
CA LYS A 53 -0.59 22.41 -4.87
C LYS A 53 -1.29 23.59 -5.54
N GLU A 54 -2.32 23.33 -6.34
CA GLU A 54 -3.10 24.41 -6.98
C GLU A 54 -3.74 25.34 -5.94
N LEU A 55 -4.31 24.78 -4.87
CA LEU A 55 -4.89 25.56 -3.76
C LEU A 55 -3.83 26.39 -3.02
N GLU A 56 -2.68 25.79 -2.71
CA GLU A 56 -1.58 26.48 -2.02
C GLU A 56 -1.06 27.66 -2.85
N GLU A 57 -0.91 27.47 -4.17
CA GLU A 57 -0.50 28.54 -5.07
C GLU A 57 -1.53 29.68 -5.13
N GLU A 58 -2.83 29.38 -5.18
CA GLU A 58 -3.89 30.39 -5.18
C GLU A 58 -3.88 31.22 -3.88
N ILE A 59 -3.79 30.55 -2.73
CA ILE A 59 -3.68 31.22 -1.43
C ILE A 59 -2.43 32.10 -1.36
N ASN A 60 -1.30 31.62 -1.87
CA ASN A 60 -0.06 32.38 -1.87
C ASN A 60 -0.14 33.60 -2.80
N ARG A 61 -0.73 33.46 -4.00
CA ARG A 61 -0.98 34.58 -4.92
C ARG A 61 -1.87 35.65 -4.26
N GLY A 62 -2.97 35.26 -3.62
CA GLY A 62 -3.85 36.18 -2.90
C GLY A 62 -3.14 36.91 -1.76
N ARG A 63 -2.30 36.20 -0.99
CA ARG A 63 -1.49 36.79 0.09
C ARG A 63 -0.48 37.81 -0.44
N GLN A 64 0.21 37.49 -1.53
CA GLN A 64 1.19 38.39 -2.16
C GLN A 64 0.54 39.66 -2.71
N GLN A 65 -0.71 39.58 -3.19
CA GLN A 65 -1.48 40.74 -3.64
C GLN A 65 -1.88 41.65 -2.46
N GLN A 66 -2.29 41.07 -1.32
CA GLN A 66 -2.59 41.87 -0.13
C GLN A 66 -1.36 42.57 0.48
N ILE A 67 -0.18 41.95 0.43
CA ILE A 67 1.05 42.56 0.95
C ILE A 67 1.55 43.73 0.08
N LYS A 68 1.17 43.75 -1.21
CA LYS A 68 1.58 44.79 -2.18
C LYS A 68 0.58 45.94 -2.33
N SER A 69 -0.59 45.85 -1.69
CA SER A 69 -1.60 46.92 -1.59
C SER A 69 -1.38 47.76 -0.34
#